data_AF-A0A2T4DHL1-F1
#
_entry.id   AF-A0A2T4DHL1-F1
#
_cell.length_a   1.000
_cell.length_b   1.000
_cell.length_c   1.000
_cell.angle_alpha   90.00
_cell.angle_beta   90.00
_cell.angle_gamma   90.00
#
_symmetry.space_group_name_H-M   'P 1'
#
loop_
_entity.id
_entity.type
_entity.pdbx_description
1 polymer ?
#
loop_
_entity_poly.entity_id
_entity_poly.type
_entity_poly.pdbx_seq_one_letter_code
_entity_poly.pdbx_strand_id
1 'polypeptide(L)'
;NIFISSLIDFRTQFYKGVDVVDGNEVVISRFMSPGFLLANIGITYRYKKIFSATLSPLSSKTTFVADDSLSAAGNYGVDPGEHSRFQGGMNFTSSLQTPVMENVDFSTNLNLFSAYEDLAEIDVNWETLLTFKINKFLTSSFATQLIYDEDVKSKEVVVNEATEEVRLVPGVQFKSVINIGLAFTF
;
A
#
# COMPACT_ATOMS: atom_id res chain seq x y z
N ASN A 1 23.01 -14.51 -1.47
CA ASN A 1 23.00 -14.66 -2.95
C ASN A 1 22.39 -13.43 -3.57
N ILE A 2 22.92 -12.97 -4.71
CA ILE A 2 22.42 -11.83 -5.47
C ILE A 2 21.78 -12.35 -6.75
N PHE A 3 20.65 -11.78 -7.16
CA PHE A 3 19.90 -12.19 -8.34
C PHE A 3 19.42 -10.96 -9.10
N ILE A 4 19.33 -11.06 -10.42
CA ILE A 4 18.48 -10.14 -11.19
C ILE A 4 17.03 -10.60 -10.98
N SER A 5 16.12 -9.66 -10.81
CA SER A 5 14.72 -9.96 -10.50
C SER A 5 13.80 -9.04 -11.27
N SER A 6 12.69 -9.59 -11.76
CA SER A 6 11.57 -8.84 -12.25
C SER A 6 10.33 -9.19 -11.42
N LEU A 7 9.48 -8.21 -11.16
CA LEU A 7 8.25 -8.37 -10.41
C LEU A 7 7.14 -7.58 -11.09
N ILE A 8 5.99 -8.21 -11.26
CA ILE A 8 4.76 -7.56 -11.69
C ILE A 8 3.74 -7.82 -10.58
N ASP A 9 3.19 -6.75 -10.01
CA ASP A 9 2.15 -6.78 -8.99
C ASP A 9 0.94 -6.00 -9.49
N PHE A 10 -0.24 -6.61 -9.38
CA PHE A 10 -1.48 -5.97 -9.78
C PHE A 10 -2.50 -6.07 -8.65
N ARG A 11 -3.03 -4.93 -8.22
CA ARG A 11 -3.96 -4.83 -7.09
C ARG A 11 -5.14 -3.94 -7.46
N THR A 12 -6.36 -4.42 -7.22
CA THR A 12 -7.57 -3.60 -7.38
C THR A 12 -8.63 -4.03 -6.37
N GLN A 13 -9.57 -3.13 -6.08
CA GLN A 13 -10.74 -3.46 -5.29
C GLN A 13 -11.76 -4.18 -6.17
N PHE A 14 -12.34 -5.28 -5.70
CA PHE A 14 -13.32 -6.02 -6.50
C PHE A 14 -14.74 -5.45 -6.38
N TYR A 15 -15.05 -4.85 -5.22
CA TYR A 15 -16.39 -4.35 -4.90
C TYR A 15 -16.34 -2.89 -4.45
N LYS A 16 -17.52 -2.26 -4.34
CA LYS A 16 -17.62 -0.85 -3.93
C LYS A 16 -17.05 -0.66 -2.52
N GLY A 17 -16.17 0.33 -2.38
CA GLY A 17 -15.84 0.93 -1.09
C GLY A 17 -16.67 2.19 -0.91
N VAL A 18 -17.21 2.36 0.29
CA VAL A 18 -18.07 3.48 0.65
C VAL A 18 -17.50 4.11 1.92
N ASP A 19 -17.43 5.43 1.91
CA ASP A 19 -17.16 6.23 3.10
C ASP A 19 -18.42 6.97 3.53
N VAL A 20 -18.48 7.38 4.79
CA VAL A 20 -19.63 8.11 5.35
C VAL A 20 -19.19 9.53 5.67
N VAL A 21 -19.57 10.46 4.81
CA VAL A 21 -19.30 11.89 4.97
C VAL A 21 -20.61 12.58 5.30
N ASP A 22 -20.67 13.24 6.47
CA ASP A 22 -21.86 13.94 6.97
C ASP A 22 -23.15 13.11 6.96
N GLY A 23 -23.02 11.80 7.24
CA GLY A 23 -24.14 10.86 7.27
C GLY A 23 -24.62 10.36 5.90
N ASN A 24 -23.95 10.74 4.80
CA ASN A 24 -24.23 10.25 3.45
C ASN A 24 -23.18 9.24 3.00
N GLU A 25 -23.62 8.18 2.33
CA GLU A 25 -22.73 7.21 1.68
C GLU A 25 -22.09 7.83 0.42
N VAL A 26 -20.78 8.04 0.46
CA VAL A 26 -19.98 8.48 -0.68
C VAL A 26 -19.19 7.29 -1.19
N VAL A 27 -19.32 6.99 -2.48
CA VAL A 27 -18.52 5.93 -3.10
C VAL A 27 -17.10 6.45 -3.24
N ILE A 28 -16.16 5.79 -2.57
CA ILE A 28 -14.74 6.12 -2.66
C ILE A 28 -14.01 5.23 -3.66
N SER A 29 -14.47 4.00 -3.88
CA SER A 29 -13.79 3.05 -4.77
C SER A 29 -14.76 2.07 -5.44
N ARG A 30 -14.34 1.52 -6.58
CA ARG A 30 -15.03 0.47 -7.36
C ARG A 30 -14.01 -0.47 -8.02
N PHE A 31 -14.51 -1.47 -8.75
CA PHE A 31 -13.67 -2.28 -9.62
C PHE A 31 -12.81 -1.41 -10.54
N MET A 32 -11.49 -1.68 -10.54
CA MET A 32 -10.50 -0.89 -11.31
C MET A 32 -10.44 0.60 -10.94
N SER A 33 -10.94 0.99 -9.76
CA SER A 33 -10.97 2.37 -9.28
C SER A 33 -10.70 2.41 -7.77
N PRO A 34 -9.44 2.28 -7.33
CA PRO A 34 -8.23 2.22 -8.15
C PRO A 34 -7.86 0.79 -8.56
N GLY A 35 -7.19 0.67 -9.70
CA GLY A 35 -6.36 -0.49 -10.06
C GLY A 35 -4.89 -0.06 -10.12
N PHE A 36 -4.02 -0.72 -9.38
CA PHE A 36 -2.58 -0.44 -9.38
C PHE A 36 -1.84 -1.56 -10.09
N LEU A 37 -1.01 -1.22 -11.07
CA LEU A 37 -0.05 -2.11 -11.72
C LEU A 37 1.36 -1.61 -11.41
N LEU A 38 2.13 -2.42 -10.69
CA LEU A 38 3.54 -2.20 -10.42
C LEU A 38 4.38 -3.16 -11.26
N ALA A 39 5.34 -2.64 -12.01
CA ALA A 39 6.32 -3.45 -12.72
C ALA A 39 7.72 -2.98 -12.35
N ASN A 40 8.53 -3.90 -11.81
CA ASN A 40 9.85 -3.63 -11.25
C ASN A 40 10.88 -4.56 -11.91
N ILE A 41 12.03 -4.02 -12.26
CA ILE A 41 13.23 -4.75 -12.70
C ILE A 41 14.39 -4.27 -11.83
N GLY A 42 15.08 -5.21 -11.19
CA GLY A 42 16.08 -4.88 -10.18
C GLY A 42 17.01 -6.00 -9.79
N ILE A 43 17.76 -5.73 -8.72
CA ILE A 43 18.74 -6.63 -8.12
C ILE A 43 18.27 -6.98 -6.72
N THR A 44 18.09 -8.27 -6.47
CA THR A 44 17.68 -8.82 -5.18
C THR A 44 18.88 -9.41 -4.46
N TYR A 45 19.16 -8.92 -3.26
CA TYR A 45 19.99 -9.61 -2.28
C TYR A 45 19.12 -10.48 -1.39
N ARG A 46 19.49 -11.75 -1.22
CA ARG A 46 18.83 -12.69 -0.30
C ARG A 46 19.82 -13.26 0.71
N TYR A 47 19.49 -13.14 1.99
CA TYR A 47 20.19 -13.78 3.10
C TYR A 47 19.34 -14.91 3.67
N LYS A 48 19.82 -16.15 3.49
CA LYS A 48 19.10 -17.38 3.86
C LYS A 48 17.66 -17.37 3.32
N LYS A 49 16.70 -17.87 4.09
CA LYS A 49 15.26 -17.78 3.82
C LYS A 49 14.57 -16.70 4.65
N ILE A 50 15.33 -15.91 5.42
CA ILE A 50 14.76 -14.98 6.40
C ILE A 50 14.74 -13.54 5.90
N PHE A 51 15.62 -13.16 4.99
CA PHE A 51 15.73 -11.76 4.57
C PHE A 51 15.96 -11.63 3.06
N SER A 52 15.28 -10.67 2.46
CA SER A 52 15.56 -10.20 1.10
C SER A 52 15.43 -8.69 1.00
N ALA A 53 16.28 -8.06 0.20
CA ALA A 53 16.15 -6.68 -0.20
C ALA A 53 16.34 -6.56 -1.71
N THR A 54 15.51 -5.77 -2.37
CA THR A 54 15.55 -5.57 -3.82
C THR A 54 15.65 -4.09 -4.10
N LEU A 55 16.65 -3.71 -4.89
CA LEU A 55 16.75 -2.38 -5.49
C LEU A 55 16.35 -2.48 -6.96
N SER A 56 15.29 -1.80 -7.34
CA SER A 56 14.71 -1.80 -8.68
C SER A 56 14.81 -0.41 -9.31
N PRO A 57 15.92 -0.09 -10.00
CA PRO A 57 16.07 1.20 -10.67
C PRO A 57 15.12 1.36 -11.87
N LEU A 58 14.59 0.27 -12.41
CA LEU A 58 13.59 0.35 -13.48
C LEU A 58 12.27 -0.14 -12.91
N SER A 59 11.50 0.80 -12.37
CA SER A 59 10.19 0.55 -11.78
C SER A 59 9.14 1.42 -12.46
N SER A 60 7.89 0.98 -12.43
CA SER A 60 6.74 1.75 -12.89
C SER A 60 5.52 1.45 -12.03
N LYS A 61 4.73 2.48 -11.77
CA LYS A 61 3.44 2.44 -11.09
C LYS A 61 2.41 3.00 -12.06
N THR A 62 1.44 2.19 -12.46
CA THR A 62 0.29 2.64 -13.24
C THR A 62 -0.95 2.56 -12.37
N THR A 63 -1.61 3.68 -12.18
CA THR A 63 -2.89 3.77 -11.47
C THR A 63 -3.99 3.89 -12.51
N PHE A 64 -5.01 3.03 -12.43
CA PHE A 64 -6.21 3.04 -13.25
C PHE A 64 -7.38 3.47 -12.39
N VAL A 65 -8.25 4.32 -12.95
CA VAL A 65 -9.49 4.80 -12.33
C VAL A 65 -10.59 4.68 -13.37
N ALA A 66 -11.16 3.48 -13.49
CA ALA A 66 -12.18 3.18 -14.50
C ALA A 66 -13.54 3.86 -14.27
N ASP A 67 -13.79 4.39 -13.07
CA ASP A 67 -15.03 5.08 -12.73
C ASP A 67 -14.96 6.57 -13.11
N ASP A 68 -15.89 7.00 -13.97
CA ASP A 68 -15.95 8.38 -14.48
C ASP A 68 -16.09 9.42 -13.36
N SER A 69 -16.83 9.13 -12.29
CA SER A 69 -17.04 10.09 -11.20
C SER A 69 -15.78 10.27 -10.36
N LEU A 70 -15.05 9.18 -10.09
CA LEU A 70 -13.78 9.22 -9.36
C LEU A 70 -12.67 9.83 -10.23
N SER A 71 -12.64 9.52 -11.52
CA SER A 71 -11.69 10.10 -12.48
C SER A 71 -11.93 11.60 -12.68
N ALA A 72 -13.18 12.03 -12.85
CA ALA A 72 -13.53 13.46 -12.99
C ALA A 72 -13.14 14.28 -11.75
N ALA A 73 -13.14 13.67 -10.56
CA ALA A 73 -12.68 14.30 -9.33
C ALA A 73 -11.14 14.34 -9.18
N GLY A 74 -10.40 13.69 -10.08
CA GLY A 74 -8.93 13.54 -9.98
C GLY A 74 -8.51 12.63 -8.82
N ASN A 75 -9.38 11.70 -8.40
CA ASN A 75 -9.05 10.80 -7.29
C ASN A 75 -7.90 9.88 -7.65
N TYR A 76 -7.10 9.50 -6.65
CA TYR A 76 -5.90 8.66 -6.83
C TYR A 76 -4.81 9.30 -7.72
N GLY A 77 -4.87 10.62 -7.86
CA GLY A 77 -3.83 11.43 -8.50
C GLY A 77 -3.87 11.43 -10.02
N VAL A 78 -4.90 10.85 -10.66
CA VAL A 78 -5.12 11.04 -12.10
C VAL A 78 -5.51 12.49 -12.37
N ASP A 79 -5.20 12.98 -13.57
CA ASP A 79 -5.72 14.28 -14.00
C ASP A 79 -7.26 14.20 -14.10
N PRO A 80 -8.00 15.28 -13.77
CA PRO A 80 -9.46 15.27 -13.83
C PRO A 80 -9.99 14.84 -15.20
N GLY A 81 -10.71 13.71 -15.24
CA GLY A 81 -11.28 13.12 -16.45
C GLY A 81 -10.38 12.11 -17.17
N GLU A 82 -9.13 11.93 -16.71
CA GLU A 82 -8.24 10.88 -17.19
C GLU A 82 -8.41 9.60 -16.37
N HIS A 83 -8.36 8.44 -17.04
CA HIS A 83 -8.60 7.14 -16.40
C HIS A 83 -7.33 6.40 -16.00
N SER A 84 -6.16 6.97 -16.29
CA SER A 84 -4.90 6.35 -15.93
C SER A 84 -3.81 7.36 -15.65
N ARG A 85 -2.95 7.06 -14.68
CA ARG A 85 -1.70 7.77 -14.42
C ARG A 85 -0.55 6.79 -14.48
N PHE A 86 0.48 7.11 -15.24
CA PHE A 86 1.73 6.37 -15.28
C PHE A 86 2.83 7.15 -14.57
N GLN A 87 3.57 6.47 -13.70
CA GLN A 87 4.74 7.00 -13.00
C GLN A 87 5.91 6.04 -13.23
N GLY A 88 6.97 6.52 -13.88
CA GLY A 88 8.24 5.81 -13.99
C GLY A 88 9.11 6.16 -12.79
N GLY A 89 9.81 5.18 -12.21
CA GLY A 89 10.54 5.45 -10.97
C GLY A 89 11.55 4.39 -10.60
N MET A 90 12.05 4.53 -9.38
CA MET A 90 12.82 3.50 -8.70
C MET A 90 12.05 2.98 -7.50
N ASN A 91 12.33 1.73 -7.14
CA ASN A 91 11.68 1.08 -6.02
C ASN A 91 12.71 0.35 -5.17
N PHE A 92 12.58 0.45 -3.85
CA PHE A 92 13.30 -0.37 -2.90
C PHE A 92 12.32 -1.20 -2.09
N THR A 93 12.51 -2.51 -2.08
CA THR A 93 11.74 -3.41 -1.23
C THR A 93 12.65 -4.14 -0.27
N SER A 94 12.17 -4.39 0.95
CA SER A 94 12.80 -5.33 1.87
C SER A 94 11.77 -6.18 2.59
N SER A 95 12.14 -7.41 2.87
CA SER A 95 11.31 -8.38 3.58
C SER A 95 12.18 -9.11 4.58
N LEU A 96 11.70 -9.19 5.82
CA LEU A 96 12.26 -10.01 6.88
C LEU A 96 11.16 -10.94 7.39
N GLN A 97 11.47 -12.23 7.53
CA GLN A 97 10.64 -13.22 8.17
C GLN A 97 11.51 -14.07 9.09
N THR A 98 11.23 -14.03 10.39
CA THR A 98 12.03 -14.77 11.37
C THR A 98 11.15 -15.24 12.53
N PRO A 99 11.39 -16.45 13.06
CA PRO A 99 10.91 -16.78 14.39
C PRO A 99 11.58 -15.84 15.39
N VAL A 100 10.81 -15.26 16.30
CA VAL A 100 11.33 -14.38 17.37
C VAL A 100 11.48 -15.16 18.66
N MET A 101 10.51 -16.03 18.94
CA MET A 101 10.53 -16.98 20.05
C MET A 101 9.66 -18.19 19.68
N GLU A 102 9.62 -19.19 20.57
CA GLU A 102 8.75 -20.36 20.36
C GLU A 102 7.30 -19.92 20.14
N ASN A 103 6.66 -20.45 19.11
CA ASN A 103 5.27 -20.13 18.71
C ASN A 103 5.03 -18.67 18.28
N VAL A 104 6.07 -17.87 18.05
CA VAL A 104 5.92 -16.47 17.60
C VAL A 104 6.80 -16.22 16.38
N ASP A 105 6.15 -15.99 15.25
CA ASP A 105 6.79 -15.59 14.01
C ASP A 105 6.57 -14.10 13.74
N PHE A 106 7.61 -13.43 13.26
CA PHE A 106 7.57 -12.03 12.86
C PHE A 106 7.87 -11.91 11.38
N SER A 107 7.07 -11.12 10.67
CA SER A 107 7.32 -10.70 9.31
C SER A 107 7.17 -9.18 9.19
N THR A 108 8.05 -8.55 8.42
CA THR A 108 7.95 -7.14 8.05
C THR A 108 8.34 -6.97 6.59
N ASN A 109 7.57 -6.16 5.86
CA ASN A 109 7.77 -5.84 4.46
C ASN A 109 7.74 -4.32 4.28
N LEU A 110 8.83 -3.75 3.81
CA LEU A 110 8.93 -2.33 3.49
C LEU A 110 9.03 -2.16 1.98
N ASN A 111 8.24 -1.24 1.43
CA ASN A 111 8.27 -0.82 0.04
C ASN A 111 8.41 0.72 0.00
N LEU A 112 9.43 1.20 -0.70
CA LEU A 112 9.73 2.61 -0.90
C LEU A 112 9.79 2.88 -2.40
N PHE A 113 8.77 3.55 -2.94
CA PHE A 113 8.73 3.94 -4.33
C PHE A 113 9.00 5.44 -4.46
N SER A 114 9.75 5.83 -5.48
CA SER A 114 9.96 7.24 -5.78
C SER A 114 9.91 7.43 -7.29
N ALA A 115 9.09 8.37 -7.72
CA ALA A 115 8.88 8.71 -9.11
C ALA A 115 10.08 9.52 -9.64
N TYR A 116 10.45 9.34 -10.91
CA TYR A 116 11.59 10.05 -11.49
C TYR A 116 11.30 11.54 -11.72
N GLU A 117 10.03 11.91 -11.77
CA GLU A 117 9.56 13.28 -11.87
C GLU A 117 9.95 14.11 -10.62
N ASP A 118 9.91 13.49 -9.43
CA ASP A 118 10.43 14.08 -8.19
C ASP A 118 10.97 12.99 -7.24
N LEU A 119 12.30 12.90 -7.16
CA LEU A 119 12.98 11.90 -6.31
C LEU A 119 12.92 12.22 -4.80
N ALA A 120 12.51 13.44 -4.42
CA ALA A 120 12.30 13.79 -3.03
C ALA A 120 10.97 13.23 -2.50
N GLU A 121 10.03 12.93 -3.40
CA GLU A 121 8.75 12.33 -3.10
C GLU A 121 8.92 10.80 -2.98
N ILE A 122 8.76 10.28 -1.76
CA ILE A 122 8.90 8.86 -1.47
C ILE A 122 7.57 8.33 -0.94
N ASP A 123 6.94 7.47 -1.75
CA ASP A 123 5.82 6.65 -1.33
C ASP A 123 6.31 5.55 -0.40
N VAL A 124 5.71 5.44 0.78
CA VAL A 124 6.04 4.44 1.80
C VAL A 124 4.85 3.49 1.97
N ASN A 125 5.08 2.20 1.82
CA ASN A 125 4.19 1.17 2.36
C ASN A 125 4.99 0.22 3.24
N TRP A 126 4.67 0.20 4.53
CA TRP A 126 5.33 -0.64 5.51
C TRP A 126 4.33 -1.51 6.25
N GLU A 127 4.46 -2.82 6.05
CA GLU A 127 3.60 -3.84 6.63
C GLU A 127 4.37 -4.65 7.66
N THR A 128 3.76 -4.94 8.80
CA THR A 128 4.31 -5.79 9.85
C THR A 128 3.27 -6.80 10.31
N LEU A 129 3.69 -8.04 10.57
CA LEU A 129 2.84 -9.14 11.00
C LEU A 129 3.55 -9.92 12.11
N LEU A 130 2.92 -9.98 13.27
CA LEU A 130 3.23 -10.94 14.33
C LEU A 130 2.20 -12.06 14.28
N THR A 131 2.67 -13.30 14.19
CA THR A 131 1.83 -14.50 14.21
C THR A 131 2.12 -15.30 15.46
N PHE A 132 1.09 -15.61 16.23
CA PHE A 132 1.14 -16.37 17.46
C PHE A 132 0.44 -17.71 17.27
N LYS A 133 1.17 -18.80 17.46
CA LYS A 133 0.62 -20.15 17.47
C LYS A 133 0.23 -20.54 18.90
N ILE A 134 -1.05 -20.41 19.24
CA ILE A 134 -1.51 -20.67 20.60
C ILE A 134 -1.54 -22.18 20.87
N ASN A 135 -2.07 -22.97 19.93
CA ASN A 135 -2.01 -24.43 19.96
C ASN A 135 -2.16 -25.01 18.53
N LYS A 136 -2.36 -26.33 18.40
CA LYS A 136 -2.54 -26.99 17.09
C LYS A 136 -3.76 -26.50 16.29
N PHE A 137 -4.74 -25.89 16.96
CA PHE A 137 -6.01 -25.48 16.37
C PHE A 137 -6.26 -23.98 16.41
N LEU A 138 -5.52 -23.23 17.24
CA LEU A 138 -5.76 -21.81 17.48
C LEU A 138 -4.53 -21.00 17.13
N THR A 139 -4.72 -19.99 16.28
CA THR A 139 -3.72 -19.00 15.93
C THR A 139 -4.27 -17.60 16.16
N SER A 140 -3.38 -16.67 16.45
CA SER A 140 -3.69 -15.25 16.50
C SER A 140 -2.65 -14.50 15.67
N SER A 141 -3.03 -13.37 15.10
CA SER A 141 -2.09 -12.48 14.44
C SER A 141 -2.38 -11.02 14.73
N PHE A 142 -1.32 -10.25 14.80
CA PHE A 142 -1.37 -8.80 14.88
C PHE A 142 -0.66 -8.23 13.67
N ALA A 143 -1.41 -7.51 12.83
CA ALA A 143 -0.90 -6.88 11.63
C ALA A 143 -1.00 -5.37 11.75
N THR A 144 0.03 -4.67 11.28
CA THR A 144 0.02 -3.21 11.11
C THR A 144 0.46 -2.85 9.71
N GLN A 145 -0.07 -1.75 9.20
CA GLN A 145 0.31 -1.19 7.92
C GLN A 145 0.38 0.34 8.03
N LEU A 146 1.52 0.91 7.64
CA LEU A 146 1.72 2.34 7.50
C LEU A 146 1.83 2.65 6.01
N ILE A 147 1.01 3.58 5.53
CA ILE A 147 1.00 4.06 4.16
C ILE A 147 1.24 5.57 4.18
N TYR A 148 2.16 6.04 3.36
CA TYR A 148 2.37 7.44 3.04
C TYR A 148 2.52 7.55 1.53
N ASP A 149 1.75 8.43 0.92
CA ASP A 149 1.79 8.69 -0.52
C ASP A 149 1.45 10.18 -0.65
N GLU A 150 2.40 10.95 -1.19
CA GLU A 150 2.32 12.42 -1.28
C GLU A 150 1.30 12.85 -2.35
N ASP A 151 0.98 11.97 -3.30
CA ASP A 151 -0.07 12.20 -4.29
C ASP A 151 -1.47 11.94 -3.71
N VAL A 152 -1.58 11.09 -2.69
CA VAL A 152 -2.85 10.72 -2.05
C VAL A 152 -3.23 11.71 -0.95
N LYS A 153 -3.95 12.75 -1.37
CA LYS A 153 -4.54 13.78 -0.51
C LYS A 153 -5.68 13.20 0.33
N SER A 154 -5.33 12.63 1.48
CA SER A 154 -6.22 11.85 2.35
C SER A 154 -6.53 12.53 3.68
N LYS A 155 -5.90 13.67 3.98
CA LYS A 155 -6.09 14.41 5.24
C LYS A 155 -6.68 15.78 4.97
N GLU A 156 -7.80 16.08 5.62
CA GLU A 156 -8.39 17.42 5.63
C GLU A 156 -7.64 18.36 6.57
N VAL A 157 -7.30 19.54 6.08
CA VAL A 157 -6.72 20.63 6.89
C VAL A 157 -7.51 21.89 6.63
N VAL A 158 -7.94 22.56 7.70
CA VAL A 158 -8.58 23.87 7.63
C VAL A 158 -7.50 24.90 7.30
N VAL A 159 -7.61 25.51 6.12
CA VAL A 159 -6.67 26.52 5.60
C VAL A 159 -7.04 27.92 6.09
N ASN A 160 -8.32 28.14 6.41
CA ASN A 160 -8.82 29.42 6.91
C ASN A 160 -9.91 29.20 7.96
N GLU A 161 -9.60 29.53 9.22
CA GLU A 161 -10.53 29.37 10.36
C GLU A 161 -11.76 30.29 10.28
N ALA A 162 -11.71 31.39 9.50
CA ALA A 162 -12.83 32.32 9.37
C ALA A 162 -13.82 31.92 8.26
N THR A 163 -13.38 31.12 7.28
CA THR A 163 -14.21 30.67 6.14
C THR A 163 -14.44 29.16 6.13
N GLU A 164 -13.90 28.43 7.11
CA GLU A 164 -13.92 26.96 7.19
C GLU A 164 -13.43 26.27 5.91
N GLU A 165 -12.51 26.90 5.18
CA GLU A 165 -12.01 26.33 3.93
C GLU A 165 -11.12 25.13 4.20
N VAL A 166 -11.50 23.96 3.68
CA VAL A 166 -10.78 22.70 3.87
C VAL A 166 -9.96 22.36 2.62
N ARG A 167 -8.69 22.00 2.83
CA ARG A 167 -7.81 21.46 1.78
C ARG A 167 -7.38 20.05 2.14
N LEU A 168 -7.47 19.14 1.17
CA LEU A 168 -6.90 17.81 1.29
C LEU A 168 -5.38 17.87 1.08
N VAL A 169 -4.63 17.35 2.04
CA VAL A 169 -3.17 17.21 2.01
C VAL A 169 -2.77 15.75 2.21
N PRO A 170 -1.54 15.38 1.87
CA PRO A 170 -1.02 14.05 2.15
C PRO A 170 -0.98 13.78 3.66
N GLY A 171 -1.33 12.56 4.02
CA GLY A 171 -1.38 12.13 5.42
C GLY A 171 -0.83 10.73 5.57
N VAL A 172 -0.15 10.49 6.70
CA VAL A 172 0.22 9.13 7.10
C VAL A 172 -1.07 8.38 7.46
N GLN A 173 -1.33 7.30 6.74
CA GLN A 173 -2.43 6.39 7.02
C GLN A 173 -1.88 5.20 7.80
N PHE A 174 -2.49 4.92 8.95
CA PHE A 174 -2.11 3.79 9.79
C PHE A 174 -3.28 2.85 9.98
N LYS A 175 -3.06 1.57 9.68
CA LYS A 175 -4.02 0.48 9.87
C LYS A 175 -3.43 -0.53 10.83
N SER A 176 -4.26 -1.03 11.75
CA SER A 176 -3.92 -2.19 12.58
C SER A 176 -5.08 -3.16 12.62
N VAL A 177 -4.79 -4.46 12.65
CA VAL A 177 -5.78 -5.53 12.67
C VAL A 177 -5.29 -6.63 13.61
N ILE A 178 -6.17 -7.10 14.49
CA ILE A 178 -5.97 -8.33 15.24
C ILE A 178 -6.90 -9.39 14.65
N ASN A 179 -6.34 -10.53 14.27
CA ASN A 179 -7.11 -11.68 13.82
C ASN A 179 -6.96 -12.82 14.83
N ILE A 180 -8.05 -13.50 15.12
CA ILE A 180 -8.06 -14.74 15.90
C ILE A 180 -8.74 -15.79 15.02
N GLY A 181 -8.03 -16.87 14.73
CA GLY A 181 -8.46 -17.88 13.77
C GLY A 181 -8.31 -19.30 14.28
N LEU A 182 -9.21 -20.17 13.83
CA LEU A 182 -9.08 -21.61 13.99
C LEU A 182 -8.34 -22.17 12.78
N ALA A 183 -7.23 -22.86 13.01
CA ALA A 183 -6.43 -23.53 12.00
C ALA A 183 -6.62 -25.05 12.13
N PHE A 184 -7.39 -25.66 11.23
CA PHE A 184 -7.48 -27.11 11.14
C PHE A 184 -6.35 -27.61 10.23
N THR A 185 -5.36 -28.29 10.82
CA THR A 185 -4.31 -28.96 10.03
C THR A 185 -4.73 -30.41 9.85
N PHE A 186 -5.03 -30.83 8.62
CA PHE A 186 -5.27 -32.23 8.24
C PHE A 186 -3.97 -32.90 7.80
#